data_AF-A0A821PRW9-F1
#
_entry.id   AF-A0A821PRW9-F1
#
_cell.length_a   1.000
_cell.length_b   1.000
_cell.length_c   1.000
_cell.angle_alpha   90.00
_cell.angle_beta   90.00
_cell.angle_gamma   90.00
#
_symmetry.space_group_name_H-M   'P 1'
#
loop_
_entity.id
_entity.type
_entity.pdbx_description
1 polymer ?
#
loop_
_entity_poly.entity_id
_entity_poly.type
_entity_poly.pdbx_seq_one_letter_code
_entity_poly.pdbx_strand_id
1 'polypeptide(L)'
;FRFNNFSFQDRDPKLGKEAVLKLFEAVDTYIPVPPRAIDQPFLLPVEHVYSIPNKGTIATGRVERGSAKKGDPIEVVGHNKLNKGIIGGKEYNWYTRINVSRTKEHK
;
A
#
# COMPACT_ATOMS: atom_id res chain seq x y z
N PHE A 1 11.08 6.57 -8.35
CA PHE A 1 12.01 7.38 -7.54
C PHE A 1 13.16 7.82 -8.44
N ARG A 2 13.30 9.13 -8.67
CA ARG A 2 14.28 9.73 -9.59
C ARG A 2 15.46 10.23 -8.73
N PHE A 3 16.46 9.37 -8.50
CA PHE A 3 17.61 9.64 -7.61
C PHE A 3 18.74 10.45 -8.27
N ASN A 4 18.48 11.20 -9.34
CA ASN A 4 19.56 11.81 -10.15
C ASN A 4 20.05 13.18 -9.69
N ASN A 5 19.50 13.79 -8.63
CA ASN A 5 19.80 15.20 -8.30
C ASN A 5 20.46 15.45 -6.94
N PHE A 6 20.95 14.43 -6.23
CA PHE A 6 21.55 14.60 -4.90
C PHE A 6 22.95 13.96 -4.72
N SER A 7 23.63 13.54 -5.78
CA SER A 7 25.07 13.25 -5.67
C SER A 7 25.85 14.57 -5.73
N PHE A 8 25.91 15.20 -4.56
CA PHE A 8 26.90 16.16 -4.12
C PHE A 8 28.28 15.88 -4.76
N GLN A 9 28.66 16.75 -5.71
CA GLN A 9 29.98 17.03 -6.27
C GLN A 9 30.93 15.82 -6.48
N ASP A 10 31.32 15.57 -7.73
CA ASP A 10 32.33 14.61 -8.23
C ASP A 10 33.75 14.77 -7.61
N ARG A 11 33.86 14.80 -6.28
CA ARG A 11 35.10 15.02 -5.54
C ARG A 11 35.67 13.72 -4.96
N ASP A 12 34.84 12.70 -4.72
CA ASP A 12 35.29 11.32 -4.43
C ASP A 12 34.19 10.26 -4.69
N PRO A 13 34.33 9.39 -5.71
CA PRO A 13 33.38 8.31 -6.01
C PRO A 13 33.16 7.32 -4.85
N LYS A 14 34.16 7.13 -3.98
CA LYS A 14 34.12 6.19 -2.85
C LYS A 14 33.15 6.65 -1.76
N LEU A 15 33.05 7.97 -1.54
CA LEU A 15 32.20 8.56 -0.52
C LEU A 15 30.78 8.87 -1.02
N GLY A 16 30.59 8.95 -2.34
CA GLY A 16 29.29 9.19 -2.97
C GLY A 16 28.64 7.92 -3.48
N LYS A 17 28.78 7.67 -4.79
CA LYS A 17 28.06 6.62 -5.51
C LYS A 17 28.36 5.22 -4.96
N GLU A 18 29.63 4.90 -4.70
CA GLU A 18 30.01 3.57 -4.21
C GLU A 18 29.53 3.30 -2.79
N ALA A 19 29.56 4.30 -1.91
CA ALA A 19 29.02 4.17 -0.55
C ALA A 19 27.51 3.90 -0.57
N VAL A 20 26.77 4.59 -1.45
CA VAL A 20 25.32 4.36 -1.60
C VAL A 20 25.04 2.95 -2.13
N LEU A 21 25.80 2.47 -3.12
CA LEU A 21 25.63 1.10 -3.65
C LEU A 21 25.95 0.03 -2.59
N LYS A 22 27.03 0.23 -1.81
CA LYS A 22 27.37 -0.66 -0.69
C LYS A 22 26.30 -0.66 0.39
N LEU A 23 25.65 0.48 0.66
CA LEU A 23 24.53 0.54 1.59
C LEU A 23 23.36 -0.30 1.09
N PHE A 24 22.99 -0.20 -0.20
CA PHE A 24 21.92 -1.02 -0.76
C PHE A 24 22.26 -2.51 -0.73
N GLU A 25 23.50 -2.88 -1.07
CA GLU A 25 23.95 -4.28 -0.98
C GLU A 25 23.89 -4.82 0.46
N ALA A 26 24.30 -4.02 1.44
CA ALA A 26 24.21 -4.38 2.85
C ALA A 26 22.75 -4.49 3.32
N VAL A 27 21.88 -3.59 2.87
CA VAL A 27 20.43 -3.63 3.16
C VAL A 27 19.80 -4.91 2.60
N ASP A 28 20.08 -5.23 1.33
CA ASP A 28 19.55 -6.42 0.66
C ASP A 28 20.05 -7.73 1.29
N THR A 29 21.30 -7.74 1.79
CA THR A 29 21.90 -8.92 2.43
C THR A 29 21.43 -9.09 3.88
N TYR A 30 21.31 -8.00 4.63
CA TYR A 30 21.01 -8.05 6.06
C TYR A 30 19.51 -8.11 6.36
N ILE A 31 18.67 -7.53 5.50
CA ILE A 31 17.23 -7.45 5.73
C ILE A 31 16.51 -8.47 4.84
N PRO A 32 16.13 -9.64 5.38
CA PRO A 32 15.36 -10.60 4.63
C PRO A 32 13.98 -10.01 4.27
N VAL A 33 13.51 -10.32 3.07
CA VAL A 33 12.17 -9.95 2.65
C VAL A 33 11.16 -10.74 3.50
N PRO A 34 10.26 -10.06 4.24
CA PRO A 34 9.31 -10.76 5.09
C PRO A 34 8.35 -11.61 4.23
N PRO A 35 8.01 -12.82 4.68
CA PRO A 35 7.05 -13.67 3.97
C PRO A 35 5.69 -12.97 3.92
N ARG A 36 5.06 -12.98 2.74
CA ARG A 36 3.70 -12.46 2.57
C ARG A 36 2.70 -13.61 2.67
N ALA A 37 1.77 -13.51 3.60
CA ALA A 37 0.68 -14.47 3.75
C ALA A 37 -0.42 -14.20 2.71
N ILE A 38 -0.20 -14.56 1.44
CA ILE A 38 -1.11 -14.23 0.32
C ILE A 38 -2.38 -15.10 0.35
N ASP A 39 -2.29 -16.33 0.87
CA ASP A 39 -3.39 -17.30 0.90
C ASP A 39 -4.37 -17.09 2.06
N GLN A 40 -4.08 -16.14 2.95
CA GLN A 40 -4.96 -15.80 4.06
C GLN A 40 -6.09 -14.84 3.61
N PRO A 41 -7.18 -14.76 4.39
CA PRO A 41 -8.22 -13.76 4.15
C PRO A 41 -7.65 -12.34 4.12
N PHE A 42 -8.09 -11.53 3.16
CA PHE A 42 -7.65 -10.15 2.99
C PHE A 42 -7.90 -9.32 4.25
N LEU A 43 -6.84 -8.67 4.75
CA LEU A 43 -6.93 -7.71 5.84
C LEU A 43 -6.16 -6.44 5.48
N LEU A 44 -6.86 -5.32 5.57
CA LEU A 44 -6.31 -3.97 5.39
C LEU A 44 -6.64 -3.10 6.61
N PRO A 45 -5.68 -2.89 7.52
CA PRO A 45 -5.77 -1.82 8.51
C PRO A 45 -5.91 -0.46 7.83
N VAL A 46 -6.90 0.33 8.23
CA VAL A 46 -7.17 1.65 7.64
C VAL A 46 -6.32 2.70 8.37
N GLU A 47 -5.42 3.36 7.63
CA GLU A 47 -4.56 4.44 8.14
C GLU A 47 -5.16 5.81 7.86
N HIS A 48 -5.63 6.04 6.63
CA HIS A 48 -6.27 7.30 6.23
C HIS A 48 -7.53 7.04 5.41
N VAL A 49 -8.48 7.97 5.55
CA VAL A 49 -9.75 7.95 4.82
C VAL A 49 -9.93 9.30 4.12
N TYR A 50 -10.20 9.25 2.83
CA TYR A 50 -10.47 10.41 1.99
C TYR A 50 -11.86 10.28 1.38
N SER A 51 -12.64 11.36 1.39
CA SER A 51 -13.89 11.44 0.62
C SER A 51 -13.64 12.30 -0.60
N ILE A 52 -13.64 11.69 -1.79
CA ILE A 52 -13.43 12.41 -3.05
C ILE A 52 -14.78 12.55 -3.76
N PRO A 53 -15.23 13.78 -4.06
CA PRO A 53 -16.45 14.01 -4.82
C PRO A 53 -16.45 13.21 -6.13
N ASN A 54 -17.58 12.57 -6.44
CA ASN A 54 -17.79 11.72 -7.64
C ASN A 54 -16.91 10.46 -7.74
N LYS A 55 -15.99 10.21 -6.79
CA LYS A 55 -15.21 8.96 -6.73
C LYS A 55 -15.60 8.10 -5.54
N GLY A 56 -16.15 8.67 -4.46
CA GLY A 56 -16.54 7.94 -3.26
C GLY A 56 -15.48 7.99 -2.16
N THR A 57 -15.60 7.07 -1.21
CA THR A 57 -14.70 6.99 -0.04
C THR A 57 -13.50 6.12 -0.36
N ILE A 58 -12.30 6.69 -0.23
CA ILE A 58 -11.03 6.00 -0.40
C ILE A 58 -10.41 5.75 0.96
N ALA A 59 -10.27 4.48 1.34
CA ALA A 59 -9.45 4.06 2.47
C ALA A 59 -8.06 3.65 1.99
N THR A 60 -7.03 4.02 2.75
CA THR A 60 -5.63 3.64 2.49
C THR A 60 -4.99 2.95 3.68
N GLY A 61 -4.11 2.00 3.40
CA GLY A 61 -3.24 1.37 4.39
C GLY A 61 -2.30 0.34 3.78
N ARG A 62 -1.48 -0.27 4.62
CA ARG A 62 -0.64 -1.41 4.26
C ARG A 62 -1.42 -2.72 4.38
N VAL A 63 -1.39 -3.54 3.34
CA VAL A 63 -1.98 -4.89 3.40
C VAL A 63 -1.19 -5.73 4.41
N GLU A 64 -1.87 -6.23 5.43
CA GLU A 64 -1.26 -7.08 6.45
C GLU A 64 -1.18 -8.53 5.96
N ARG A 65 -2.26 -9.00 5.32
CA ARG A 65 -2.37 -10.35 4.77
C ARG A 65 -3.42 -10.45 3.67
N GLY A 66 -3.32 -11.51 2.89
CA GLY A 66 -4.21 -11.83 1.79
C GLY A 66 -3.99 -10.97 0.56
N SER A 67 -4.85 -11.18 -0.44
CA SER A 67 -4.92 -10.32 -1.62
C SER A 67 -6.38 -10.06 -1.98
N ALA A 68 -6.65 -8.88 -2.51
CA ALA A 68 -7.97 -8.53 -3.02
C ALA A 68 -7.86 -7.94 -4.44
N LYS A 69 -8.89 -8.19 -5.24
CA LYS A 69 -9.04 -7.74 -6.61
C LYS A 69 -10.20 -6.75 -6.69
N LYS A 70 -10.22 -5.97 -7.78
CA LYS A 70 -11.34 -5.08 -8.07
C LYS A 70 -12.60 -5.94 -8.24
N GLY A 71 -13.69 -5.52 -7.60
CA GLY A 71 -14.96 -6.24 -7.61
C GLY A 71 -15.13 -7.24 -6.48
N ASP A 72 -14.08 -7.53 -5.70
CA ASP A 72 -14.22 -8.43 -4.55
C ASP A 72 -15.11 -7.78 -3.47
N PRO A 73 -16.02 -8.55 -2.85
CA PRO A 73 -16.80 -8.09 -1.71
C PRO A 73 -15.87 -7.94 -0.50
N ILE A 74 -16.07 -6.87 0.26
CA ILE A 74 -15.34 -6.60 1.50
C ILE A 74 -16.28 -6.20 2.62
N GLU A 75 -15.79 -6.41 3.83
CA GLU A 75 -16.45 -5.97 5.06
C GLU A 75 -15.55 -4.98 5.78
N VAL A 76 -16.09 -3.78 6.03
CA VAL A 76 -15.43 -2.76 6.83
C VAL A 76 -15.88 -2.94 8.27
N VAL A 77 -14.96 -3.43 9.10
CA VAL A 77 -15.19 -3.69 10.52
C VAL A 77 -14.64 -2.53 11.35
N GLY A 78 -15.49 -1.94 12.20
CA GLY A 78 -15.07 -0.88 13.11
C GLY A 78 -16.24 -0.27 13.87
N HIS A 79 -15.98 0.29 15.05
CA HIS A 79 -16.98 0.95 15.92
C HIS A 79 -18.23 0.09 16.18
N ASN A 80 -18.05 -1.21 16.40
CA ASN A 80 -19.14 -2.17 16.61
C ASN A 80 -20.18 -2.20 15.46
N LYS A 81 -19.76 -1.79 14.26
CA LYS A 81 -20.56 -1.81 13.04
C LYS A 81 -19.82 -2.62 11.98
N LEU A 82 -20.61 -3.28 11.15
CA LEU A 82 -20.12 -4.09 10.05
C LEU A 82 -20.79 -3.57 8.78
N ASN A 83 -20.00 -2.94 7.91
CA ASN A 83 -20.50 -2.35 6.67
C ASN A 83 -19.98 -3.16 5.49
N LYS A 84 -20.87 -3.63 4.63
CA LYS A 84 -20.51 -4.32 3.39
C LYS A 84 -20.21 -3.32 2.29
N GLY A 85 -19.23 -3.64 1.46
CA GLY A 85 -18.86 -2.84 0.30
C GLY A 85 -18.19 -3.68 -0.78
N ILE A 86 -17.87 -3.04 -1.90
CA ILE A 86 -17.19 -3.67 -3.02
C ILE A 86 -15.93 -2.85 -3.33
N ILE A 87 -14.82 -3.51 -3.63
CA ILE A 87 -13.58 -2.82 -4.04
C ILE A 87 -13.77 -2.20 -5.42
N GLY A 88 -13.92 -0.88 -5.48
CA GLY A 88 -14.12 -0.15 -6.75
C GLY A 88 -12.86 0.10 -7.58
N GLY A 89 -11.66 -0.02 -7.00
CA GLY A 89 -10.39 0.25 -7.69
C GLY A 89 -9.20 -0.36 -6.96
N LYS A 90 -8.09 -0.54 -7.68
CA LYS A 90 -6.82 -1.06 -7.16
C LYS A 90 -5.69 -0.28 -7.83
N GLU A 91 -4.77 0.32 -7.09
CA GLU A 91 -3.61 1.02 -7.70
C GLU A 91 -2.32 1.01 -6.85
N TYR A 92 -1.25 1.43 -7.53
CA TYR A 92 0.15 1.00 -7.52
C TYR A 92 0.98 1.31 -6.27
N ASN A 93 1.97 0.42 -6.03
CA ASN A 93 3.06 0.51 -5.06
C ASN A 93 2.63 0.53 -3.59
N TRP A 94 2.61 -0.64 -2.95
CA TRP A 94 2.57 -0.89 -1.49
C TRP A 94 1.45 -0.23 -0.65
N TYR A 95 0.67 0.70 -1.22
CA TYR A 95 -0.47 1.39 -0.63
C TYR A 95 -1.72 1.04 -1.41
N THR A 96 -2.70 0.41 -0.76
CA THR A 96 -3.95 0.04 -1.43
C THR A 96 -4.99 1.14 -1.22
N ARG A 97 -5.54 1.69 -2.31
CA ARG A 97 -6.71 2.55 -2.29
C ARG A 97 -7.95 1.70 -2.49
N ILE A 98 -8.77 1.55 -1.45
CA ILE A 98 -10.05 0.88 -1.58
C ILE A 98 -11.14 1.93 -1.69
N ASN A 99 -11.83 1.93 -2.83
CA ASN A 99 -13.08 2.64 -2.97
C ASN A 99 -14.20 1.79 -2.36
N VAL A 100 -14.81 2.27 -1.27
CA VAL A 100 -15.93 1.61 -0.62
C VAL A 100 -17.22 2.22 -1.14
N SER A 101 -17.88 1.53 -2.08
CA SER A 101 -19.25 1.83 -2.45
C SER A 101 -20.20 1.06 -1.52
N ARG A 102 -21.17 1.75 -0.90
CA ARG A 102 -22.27 1.07 -0.20
C ARG A 102 -23.07 0.27 -1.21
N THR A 103 -23.29 -1.02 -0.93
CA THR A 103 -24.38 -1.77 -1.56
C THR A 103 -25.67 -1.09 -1.15
N LYS A 104 -26.43 -0.53 -2.11
CA LYS A 104 -27.79 -0.06 -1.83
C LYS A 104 -28.58 -1.27 -1.37
N GLU A 105 -28.98 -1.31 -0.10
CA GLU A 105 -30.15 -2.10 0.27
C GLU A 105 -31.31 -1.54 -0.54
N HIS A 106 -31.79 -2.33 -1.48
CA HIS A 106 -33.10 -2.10 -2.09
C HIS A 106 -34.13 -2.13 -0.97
N LYS A 107 -34.73 -0.97 -0.69
CA LYS A 107 -36.09 -0.87 -0.19
C LYS A 107 -37.00 -0.54 -1.36
#